data_AF-A0A7W4UWL8-F1
#
_entry.id   AF-A0A7W4UWL8-F1
#
_cell.length_a   1.000
_cell.length_b   1.000
_cell.length_c   1.000
_cell.angle_alpha   90.00
_cell.angle_beta   90.00
_cell.angle_gamma   90.00
#
_symmetry.space_group_name_H-M   'P 1'
#
loop_
_entity.id
_entity.type
_entity.pdbx_description
1 polymer ?
#
loop_
_entity_poly.entity_id
_entity_poly.type
_entity_poly.pdbx_seq_one_letter_code
_entity_poly.pdbx_strand_id
1 'polypeptide(L)'
;MGPETDDITPAVSTSSHAFQAILDDLVRTLDAPVGPVAPAAGGDGDAGAGAASADDAPSLTGPGSAASLSASPSADDAALAGPPPARLQGKGDLTIVVGFGSDAREAARILAEGADAAVHPVADRRAALAARAEGVRRGCAIVAPVELDAVDAVAALAAGLASIAPDQVWVAVDVSRRPDDTRRWVGEVDAVLAVDGIAATGARRTAGPHGLAALARPILWL
;
A
#
# COMPACT_ATOMS: atom_id res chain seq x y z
N MET A 1 -43.21 25.76 -45.82
CA MET A 1 -42.10 25.08 -46.52
C MET A 1 -40.86 25.94 -46.36
N GLY A 2 -40.04 25.65 -45.35
CA GLY A 2 -38.68 26.20 -45.21
C GLY A 2 -37.70 25.02 -45.30
N PRO A 3 -36.50 25.20 -45.90
CA PRO A 3 -35.56 24.10 -46.04
C PRO A 3 -34.90 23.77 -44.69
N GLU A 4 -35.06 22.52 -44.26
CA GLU A 4 -34.28 21.91 -43.19
C GLU A 4 -32.81 21.89 -43.64
N THR A 5 -31.96 22.56 -42.87
CA THR A 5 -30.51 22.52 -43.07
C THR A 5 -30.03 21.24 -42.38
N ASP A 6 -29.66 20.24 -43.17
CA ASP A 6 -29.05 19.00 -42.70
C ASP A 6 -27.79 19.33 -41.91
N ASP A 7 -27.81 18.99 -40.62
CA ASP A 7 -26.70 19.11 -39.69
C ASP A 7 -25.71 17.96 -39.96
N ILE A 8 -24.73 18.20 -40.83
CA ILE A 8 -23.70 17.22 -41.18
C ILE A 8 -22.72 17.12 -40.00
N THR A 9 -22.99 16.22 -39.06
CA THR A 9 -21.99 15.77 -38.08
C THR A 9 -20.87 15.02 -38.82
N PRO A 10 -19.60 15.45 -38.76
CA PRO A 10 -18.53 14.75 -39.45
C PRO A 10 -18.32 13.36 -38.83
N ALA A 11 -18.43 12.32 -39.65
CA ALA A 11 -18.13 10.95 -39.25
C ALA A 11 -16.65 10.86 -38.81
N VAL A 12 -16.43 10.61 -37.52
CA VAL A 12 -15.10 10.41 -36.95
C VAL A 12 -14.62 9.01 -37.33
N SER A 13 -13.99 8.90 -38.50
CA SER A 13 -13.32 7.68 -38.95
C SER A 13 -11.93 7.56 -38.32
N THR A 14 -11.69 6.48 -37.57
CA THR A 14 -10.40 6.13 -36.95
C THR A 14 -9.29 5.79 -37.96
N SER A 15 -9.63 5.66 -39.24
CA SER A 15 -8.69 5.46 -40.36
C SER A 15 -8.22 6.77 -41.01
N SER A 16 -8.55 7.92 -40.42
CA SER A 16 -8.19 9.23 -40.98
C SER A 16 -6.69 9.53 -40.84
N HIS A 17 -6.10 10.06 -41.90
CA HIS A 17 -4.69 10.49 -41.97
C HIS A 17 -4.34 11.53 -40.89
N ALA A 18 -5.32 12.33 -40.43
CA ALA A 18 -5.13 13.28 -39.33
C ALA A 18 -4.89 12.57 -37.99
N PHE A 19 -5.55 11.42 -37.76
CA PHE A 19 -5.35 10.62 -36.57
C PHE A 19 -3.99 9.90 -36.59
N GLN A 20 -3.54 9.47 -37.78
CA GLN A 20 -2.20 8.89 -37.94
C GLN A 20 -1.09 9.88 -37.62
N ALA A 21 -1.23 11.15 -38.00
CA ALA A 21 -0.25 12.19 -37.64
C ALA A 21 -0.13 12.39 -36.13
N ILE A 22 -1.23 12.26 -35.38
CA ILE A 22 -1.24 12.38 -33.91
C ILE A 22 -0.56 11.16 -33.25
N LEU A 23 -0.79 9.95 -33.77
CA LEU A 23 -0.11 8.75 -33.28
C LEU A 23 1.41 8.81 -33.53
N ASP A 24 1.83 9.32 -34.69
CA ASP A 24 3.24 9.42 -35.05
C ASP A 24 3.98 10.47 -34.20
N ASP A 25 3.31 11.56 -33.83
CA ASP A 25 3.81 12.59 -32.91
C ASP A 25 3.94 12.08 -31.46
N LEU A 26 2.96 11.30 -31.00
CA LEU A 26 3.01 10.62 -29.69
C LEU A 26 4.17 9.64 -29.61
N VAL A 27 4.37 8.80 -30.62
CA VAL A 27 5.49 7.83 -30.66
C VAL A 27 6.83 8.56 -30.64
N ARG A 28 6.98 9.65 -31.39
CA ARG A 28 8.21 10.46 -31.44
C ARG A 28 8.54 11.11 -30.09
N THR A 29 7.54 11.44 -29.29
CA THR A 29 7.71 12.04 -27.96
C THR A 29 8.19 11.03 -26.93
N LEU A 30 7.83 9.74 -27.08
CA LEU A 30 8.28 8.68 -26.18
C LEU A 30 9.71 8.19 -26.47
N ASP A 31 10.23 8.40 -27.69
CA ASP A 31 11.52 7.82 -28.14
C ASP A 31 12.72 8.78 -27.96
N ALA A 32 12.58 9.82 -27.13
CA ALA A 32 13.69 10.75 -26.85
C ALA A 32 14.79 10.04 -26.02
N PRO A 33 16.04 9.93 -26.54
CA PRO A 33 17.10 9.21 -25.84
C PRO A 33 17.60 10.01 -24.64
N VAL A 34 17.52 9.42 -23.44
CA VAL A 34 18.24 9.87 -22.25
C VAL A 34 19.73 9.60 -22.48
N GLY A 35 20.50 10.67 -22.69
CA GLY A 35 21.95 10.58 -22.88
C GLY A 35 22.68 10.03 -21.64
N PRO A 36 23.84 9.37 -21.80
CA PRO A 36 24.57 8.76 -20.69
C PRO A 36 25.21 9.83 -19.78
N VAL A 37 24.94 9.73 -18.49
CA VAL A 37 25.65 10.50 -17.45
C VAL A 37 26.97 9.80 -17.15
N ALA A 38 28.08 10.50 -17.37
CA ALA A 38 29.44 10.00 -17.10
C ALA A 38 29.74 9.98 -15.58
N PRO A 39 30.50 8.99 -15.07
CA PRO A 39 30.93 8.97 -13.67
C PRO A 39 32.17 9.85 -13.46
N ALA A 40 32.12 10.72 -12.45
CA ALA A 40 33.27 11.49 -11.98
C ALA A 40 34.18 10.61 -11.11
N ALA A 41 35.45 10.56 -11.49
CA ALA A 41 36.55 10.01 -10.71
C ALA A 41 37.00 11.00 -9.62
N GLY A 42 37.33 10.47 -8.44
CA GLY A 42 38.05 11.17 -7.39
C GLY A 42 38.59 10.14 -6.41
N GLY A 43 39.92 9.95 -6.42
CA GLY A 43 40.64 9.02 -5.57
C GLY A 43 41.35 9.71 -4.39
N ASP A 44 42.25 8.92 -3.80
CA ASP A 44 43.19 9.19 -2.69
C ASP A 44 42.53 9.15 -1.30
N GLY A 45 42.97 8.39 -0.29
CA GLY A 45 44.21 7.66 0.00
C GLY A 45 44.32 7.65 1.55
N ASP A 46 44.04 6.51 2.20
CA ASP A 46 44.97 5.63 2.94
C ASP A 46 45.39 6.05 4.38
N ALA A 47 45.40 5.02 5.22
CA ALA A 47 46.13 4.79 6.47
C ALA A 47 45.79 5.55 7.78
N GLY A 48 45.32 4.77 8.77
CA GLY A 48 45.31 5.15 10.18
C GLY A 48 44.83 4.00 11.09
N ALA A 49 45.72 3.07 11.42
CA ALA A 49 45.51 1.93 12.31
C ALA A 49 45.32 2.32 13.79
N GLY A 50 44.71 1.43 14.58
CA GLY A 50 44.95 1.35 16.03
C GLY A 50 43.74 0.99 16.88
N ALA A 51 43.71 -0.26 17.37
CA ALA A 51 42.73 -0.82 18.28
C ALA A 51 42.92 -0.35 19.74
N ALA A 52 41.84 -0.35 20.53
CA ALA A 52 41.86 -0.82 21.93
C ALA A 52 40.43 -1.01 22.47
N SER A 53 40.14 -2.24 22.90
CA SER A 53 39.04 -2.60 23.79
C SER A 53 39.40 -2.28 25.26
N ALA A 54 38.37 -2.04 26.08
CA ALA A 54 38.18 -2.40 27.50
C ALA A 54 37.38 -1.28 28.20
N ASP A 55 36.10 -1.50 28.54
CA ASP A 55 35.64 -2.11 29.80
C ASP A 55 35.54 -1.05 30.90
N ASP A 56 34.32 -0.56 31.18
CA ASP A 56 33.91 -0.15 32.53
C ASP A 56 32.38 -0.11 32.63
N ALA A 57 31.84 -1.01 33.42
CA ALA A 57 30.52 -0.91 34.02
C ALA A 57 30.72 -0.57 35.49
N PRO A 58 29.79 0.20 36.09
CA PRO A 58 29.09 -0.42 37.22
C PRO A 58 27.58 -0.17 37.21
N SER A 59 26.89 -1.23 37.63
CA SER A 59 25.48 -1.28 38.01
C SER A 59 25.19 -0.39 39.23
N LEU A 60 23.91 -0.06 39.49
CA LEU A 60 23.19 -0.37 40.74
C LEU A 60 21.71 0.08 40.65
N THR A 61 20.84 -0.93 40.58
CA THR A 61 19.54 -1.11 41.28
C THR A 61 18.79 0.10 41.86
N GLY A 62 17.53 0.26 41.43
CA GLY A 62 16.44 0.76 42.26
C GLY A 62 15.18 -0.10 42.02
N PRO A 63 14.55 -0.69 43.06
CA PRO A 63 13.29 -1.41 42.91
C PRO A 63 12.13 -0.42 43.03
N GLY A 64 11.58 0.00 41.89
CA GLY A 64 10.37 0.82 41.81
C GLY A 64 9.20 -0.02 41.32
N SER A 65 8.46 -0.59 42.26
CA SER A 65 7.16 -1.22 42.03
C SER A 65 6.18 -0.26 41.36
N ALA A 66 5.61 -0.64 40.20
CA ALA A 66 4.33 -0.12 39.75
C ALA A 66 3.69 -1.08 38.73
N ALA A 67 2.71 -1.85 39.23
CA ALA A 67 1.51 -2.33 38.54
C ALA A 67 1.68 -3.06 37.20
N SER A 68 1.63 -4.39 37.26
CA SER A 68 1.11 -5.22 36.19
C SER A 68 -0.32 -4.79 35.85
N LEU A 69 -0.47 -3.93 34.85
CA LEU A 69 -1.73 -3.71 34.17
C LEU A 69 -1.75 -4.65 32.97
N SER A 70 -2.47 -5.77 33.08
CA SER A 70 -2.99 -6.46 31.90
C SER A 70 -3.97 -5.51 31.22
N ALA A 71 -3.45 -4.62 30.37
CA ALA A 71 -4.27 -3.75 29.55
C ALA A 71 -4.76 -4.58 28.36
N SER A 72 -6.01 -5.03 28.45
CA SER A 72 -6.82 -5.20 27.23
C SER A 72 -6.76 -3.88 26.44
N PRO A 73 -6.78 -3.90 25.09
CA PRO A 73 -6.83 -2.65 24.33
C PRO A 73 -7.99 -1.81 24.87
N SER A 74 -7.66 -0.66 25.46
CA SER A 74 -8.64 0.20 26.11
C SER A 74 -9.70 0.59 25.07
N ALA A 75 -10.97 0.51 25.45
CA ALA A 75 -12.09 0.88 24.58
C ALA A 75 -11.96 2.30 24.01
N ASP A 76 -11.19 3.18 24.67
CA ASP A 76 -10.89 4.54 24.23
C ASP A 76 -10.07 4.62 22.91
N ASP A 77 -9.11 3.72 22.70
CA ASP A 77 -8.32 3.70 21.45
C ASP A 77 -9.16 3.24 20.26
N ALA A 78 -10.07 2.29 20.50
CA ALA A 78 -11.03 1.84 19.48
C ALA A 78 -12.13 2.88 19.21
N ALA A 79 -12.50 3.67 20.22
CA ALA A 79 -13.53 4.70 20.10
C ALA A 79 -13.07 5.90 19.25
N LEU A 80 -11.78 6.25 19.27
CA LEU A 80 -11.25 7.39 18.51
C LEU A 80 -11.23 7.16 16.99
N ALA A 81 -11.15 5.90 16.56
CA ALA A 81 -10.99 5.53 15.16
C ALA A 81 -12.30 5.12 14.45
N GLY A 82 -13.40 4.94 15.20
CA GLY A 82 -14.67 4.44 14.67
C GLY A 82 -14.66 2.94 14.37
N PRO A 83 -15.82 2.35 14.06
CA PRO A 83 -15.90 0.93 13.71
C PRO A 83 -15.13 0.65 12.42
N PRO A 84 -14.48 -0.53 12.29
CA PRO A 84 -13.83 -0.93 11.05
C PRO A 84 -14.80 -0.87 9.86
N PRO A 85 -14.34 -0.40 8.68
CA PRO A 85 -15.20 -0.35 7.51
C PRO A 85 -15.66 -1.77 7.16
N ALA A 86 -16.90 -1.87 6.67
CA ALA A 86 -17.42 -3.14 6.20
C ALA A 86 -16.57 -3.62 5.01
N ARG A 87 -16.32 -4.93 4.96
CA ARG A 87 -15.63 -5.54 3.83
C ARG A 87 -16.54 -5.53 2.60
N LEU A 88 -15.98 -5.11 1.47
CA LEU A 88 -16.69 -5.12 0.20
C LEU A 88 -17.02 -6.55 -0.24
N GLN A 89 -18.24 -6.73 -0.73
CA GLN A 89 -18.80 -8.02 -1.16
C GLN A 89 -19.43 -7.92 -2.55
N GLY A 90 -19.36 -6.75 -3.20
CA GLY A 90 -19.84 -6.57 -4.56
C GLY A 90 -19.01 -7.37 -5.54
N LYS A 91 -19.67 -7.81 -6.62
CA LYS A 91 -19.07 -8.68 -7.63
C LYS A 91 -18.01 -7.90 -8.40
N GLY A 92 -16.76 -8.36 -8.34
CA GLY A 92 -15.63 -7.66 -8.94
C GLY A 92 -15.19 -6.41 -8.18
N ASP A 93 -15.68 -6.18 -6.96
CA ASP A 93 -15.08 -5.21 -6.05
C ASP A 93 -13.64 -5.65 -5.76
N LEU A 94 -12.71 -4.71 -5.77
CA LEU A 94 -11.30 -4.96 -5.55
C LEU A 94 -10.86 -4.30 -4.25
N THR A 95 -10.55 -5.13 -3.27
CA THR A 95 -9.88 -4.71 -2.03
C THR A 95 -8.38 -5.02 -2.16
N ILE A 96 -7.52 -4.06 -1.86
CA ILE A 96 -6.07 -4.32 -1.74
C ILE A 96 -5.65 -4.36 -0.28
N VAL A 97 -4.69 -5.23 0.03
CA VAL A 97 -4.11 -5.36 1.37
C VAL A 97 -2.62 -5.16 1.26
N VAL A 98 -2.14 -4.00 1.70
CA VAL A 98 -0.72 -3.62 1.64
C VAL A 98 -0.03 -3.99 2.95
N GLY A 99 1.12 -4.65 2.89
CA GLY A 99 1.91 -4.96 4.08
C GLY A 99 3.19 -5.72 3.78
N PHE A 100 3.91 -6.14 4.82
CA PHE A 100 5.20 -6.82 4.63
C PHE A 100 5.02 -8.33 4.44
N GLY A 101 5.50 -8.85 3.31
CA GLY A 101 5.63 -10.29 3.04
C GLY A 101 4.41 -11.12 3.45
N SER A 102 4.59 -12.05 4.40
CA SER A 102 3.51 -12.91 4.89
C SER A 102 2.36 -12.18 5.57
N ASP A 103 2.61 -11.00 6.15
CA ASP A 103 1.60 -10.25 6.90
C ASP A 103 0.49 -9.77 5.95
N ALA A 104 0.86 -9.30 4.74
CA ALA A 104 -0.08 -8.90 3.70
C ALA A 104 -0.92 -10.09 3.21
N ARG A 105 -0.28 -11.22 2.93
CA ARG A 105 -0.97 -12.43 2.45
C ARG A 105 -1.92 -12.99 3.50
N GLU A 106 -1.51 -13.01 4.76
CA GLU A 106 -2.34 -13.54 5.84
C GLU A 106 -3.57 -12.66 6.07
N ALA A 107 -3.36 -11.35 6.16
CA ALA A 107 -4.47 -10.41 6.28
C ALA A 107 -5.42 -10.49 5.07
N ALA A 108 -4.88 -10.61 3.85
CA ALA A 108 -5.70 -10.79 2.65
C ALA A 108 -6.56 -12.06 2.70
N ARG A 109 -6.01 -13.17 3.18
CA ARG A 109 -6.77 -14.43 3.35
C ARG A 109 -7.91 -14.27 4.35
N ILE A 110 -7.63 -13.73 5.53
CA ILE A 110 -8.64 -13.57 6.58
C ILE A 110 -9.74 -12.58 6.14
N LEU A 111 -9.36 -11.46 5.50
CA LEU A 111 -10.32 -10.51 4.96
C LEU A 111 -11.17 -11.14 3.85
N ALA A 112 -10.57 -11.95 2.98
CA ALA A 112 -11.30 -12.63 1.92
C ALA A 112 -12.31 -13.64 2.47
N GLU A 113 -11.92 -14.48 3.44
CA GLU A 113 -12.82 -15.42 4.10
C GLU A 113 -14.01 -14.70 4.75
N GLY A 114 -13.76 -13.57 5.42
CA GLY A 114 -14.81 -12.79 6.05
C GLY A 114 -15.75 -12.07 5.06
N ALA A 115 -15.44 -12.05 3.76
CA ALA A 115 -16.21 -11.39 2.72
C ALA A 115 -16.70 -12.35 1.61
N ASP A 116 -16.48 -13.66 1.78
CA ASP A 116 -16.69 -14.67 0.72
C ASP A 116 -16.05 -14.26 -0.63
N ALA A 117 -14.84 -13.71 -0.53
CA ALA A 117 -14.09 -13.17 -1.65
C ALA A 117 -12.97 -14.11 -2.08
N ALA A 118 -12.50 -13.96 -3.32
CA ALA A 118 -11.34 -14.70 -3.82
C ALA A 118 -10.06 -13.90 -3.59
N VAL A 119 -9.01 -14.57 -3.09
CA VAL A 119 -7.66 -13.99 -3.05
C VAL A 119 -7.04 -14.06 -4.44
N HIS A 120 -6.66 -12.91 -5.00
CA HIS A 120 -6.02 -12.84 -6.33
C HIS A 120 -4.95 -11.75 -6.36
N PRO A 121 -3.68 -12.09 -6.64
CA PRO A 121 -2.61 -11.09 -6.69
C PRO A 121 -2.79 -10.16 -7.89
N VAL A 122 -2.52 -8.88 -7.68
CA VAL A 122 -2.62 -7.83 -8.70
C VAL A 122 -1.34 -7.02 -8.69
N ALA A 123 -0.61 -7.04 -9.81
CA ALA A 123 0.68 -6.34 -9.94
C ALA A 123 0.55 -4.95 -10.58
N ASP A 124 -0.45 -4.76 -11.44
CA ASP A 124 -0.63 -3.54 -12.22
C ASP A 124 -2.12 -3.31 -12.56
N ARG A 125 -2.41 -2.17 -13.21
CA ARG A 125 -3.75 -1.82 -13.68
C ARG A 125 -4.40 -2.91 -14.55
N ARG A 126 -3.63 -3.58 -15.40
CA ARG A 126 -4.16 -4.58 -16.33
C ARG A 126 -4.58 -5.84 -15.56
N ALA A 127 -3.76 -6.29 -14.62
CA ALA A 127 -4.08 -7.37 -13.70
C ALA A 127 -5.30 -7.03 -12.84
N ALA A 128 -5.44 -5.77 -12.39
CA ALA A 128 -6.60 -5.31 -11.63
C ALA A 128 -7.89 -5.47 -12.44
N LEU A 129 -7.91 -5.00 -13.68
CA LEU A 129 -9.07 -5.14 -14.57
C LEU A 129 -9.42 -6.60 -14.86
N ALA A 130 -8.42 -7.44 -15.08
CA ALA A 130 -8.62 -8.87 -15.29
C ALA A 130 -9.20 -9.55 -14.05
N ALA A 131 -8.68 -9.24 -12.87
CA ALA A 131 -9.16 -9.78 -11.59
C ALA A 131 -10.61 -9.36 -11.32
N ARG A 132 -10.95 -8.08 -11.55
CA ARG A 132 -12.32 -7.58 -11.42
C ARG A 132 -13.28 -8.30 -12.37
N ALA A 133 -12.89 -8.46 -13.65
CA ALA A 133 -13.68 -9.20 -14.62
C ALA A 133 -13.86 -10.68 -14.24
N GLU A 134 -12.84 -11.30 -13.64
CA GLU A 134 -12.96 -12.65 -13.08
C GLU A 134 -13.91 -12.70 -11.88
N GLY A 135 -13.82 -11.74 -10.96
CA GLY A 135 -14.72 -11.60 -9.82
C GLY A 135 -16.18 -11.46 -10.25
N VAL A 136 -16.45 -10.62 -11.26
CA VAL A 136 -17.79 -10.51 -11.86
C VAL A 136 -18.26 -11.85 -12.45
N ARG A 137 -17.40 -12.56 -13.20
CA ARG A 137 -17.74 -13.86 -13.80
C ARG A 137 -18.01 -14.94 -12.75
N ARG A 138 -17.27 -14.95 -11.64
CA ARG A 138 -17.45 -15.89 -10.53
C ARG A 138 -18.54 -15.47 -9.56
N GLY A 139 -18.97 -14.22 -9.62
CA GLY A 139 -19.94 -13.65 -8.70
C GLY A 139 -19.39 -13.37 -7.30
N CYS A 140 -18.09 -13.11 -7.17
CA CYS A 140 -17.44 -12.79 -5.89
C CYS A 140 -16.63 -11.49 -5.94
N ALA A 141 -16.33 -10.94 -4.77
CA ALA A 141 -15.34 -9.87 -4.61
C ALA A 141 -13.90 -10.43 -4.70
N ILE A 142 -12.93 -9.54 -4.88
CA ILE A 142 -11.51 -9.86 -4.97
C ILE A 142 -10.73 -9.16 -3.85
N VAL A 143 -9.85 -9.91 -3.19
CA VAL A 143 -8.86 -9.36 -2.26
C VAL A 143 -7.46 -9.63 -2.78
N ALA A 144 -6.67 -8.57 -2.98
CA ALA A 144 -5.33 -8.66 -3.55
C ALA A 144 -4.27 -8.27 -2.52
N PRO A 145 -3.37 -9.19 -2.11
CA PRO A 145 -2.21 -8.83 -1.31
C PRO A 145 -1.20 -8.06 -2.14
N VAL A 146 -0.66 -7.00 -1.56
CA VAL A 146 0.44 -6.20 -2.08
C VAL A 146 1.56 -6.24 -1.05
N GLU A 147 2.68 -6.84 -1.44
CA GLU A 147 3.81 -7.05 -0.55
C GLU A 147 4.83 -5.92 -0.69
N LEU A 148 5.20 -5.33 0.43
CA LEU A 148 6.32 -4.41 0.54
C LEU A 148 7.57 -5.17 0.94
N ASP A 149 8.69 -4.89 0.28
CA ASP A 149 9.99 -5.51 0.60
C ASP A 149 10.72 -4.77 1.73
N ALA A 150 10.47 -3.46 1.88
CA ALA A 150 11.11 -2.60 2.86
C ALA A 150 10.24 -1.38 3.22
N VAL A 151 10.54 -0.73 4.36
CA VAL A 151 9.81 0.46 4.85
C VAL A 151 9.82 1.59 3.83
N ASP A 152 10.94 1.79 3.13
CA ASP A 152 11.12 2.85 2.14
C ASP A 152 10.65 2.44 0.72
N ALA A 153 10.04 1.27 0.55
CA ALA A 153 9.65 0.75 -0.77
C ALA A 153 8.40 1.43 -1.36
N VAL A 154 7.57 2.07 -0.52
CA VAL A 154 6.28 2.65 -0.93
C VAL A 154 6.46 3.73 -1.98
N ALA A 155 7.45 4.61 -1.81
CA ALA A 155 7.76 5.68 -2.76
C ALA A 155 8.08 5.14 -4.17
N ALA A 156 8.84 4.03 -4.25
CA ALA A 156 9.19 3.41 -5.53
C ALA A 156 7.98 2.75 -6.21
N LEU A 157 7.00 2.28 -5.44
CA LEU A 157 5.81 1.59 -5.93
C LEU A 157 4.61 2.52 -6.15
N ALA A 158 4.67 3.78 -5.71
CA ALA A 158 3.54 4.70 -5.64
C ALA A 158 2.76 4.82 -6.96
N ALA A 159 3.44 5.02 -8.09
CA ALA A 159 2.78 5.12 -9.39
C ALA A 159 2.08 3.82 -9.81
N GLY A 160 2.69 2.67 -9.51
CA GLY A 160 2.11 1.35 -9.75
C GLY A 160 0.87 1.13 -8.90
N LEU A 161 0.95 1.42 -7.60
CA LEU A 161 -0.15 1.32 -6.65
C LEU A 161 -1.33 2.21 -7.06
N ALA A 162 -1.08 3.48 -7.34
CA ALA A 162 -2.12 4.42 -7.78
C ALA A 162 -2.82 3.94 -9.06
N SER A 163 -2.10 3.26 -9.95
CA SER A 163 -2.68 2.74 -11.20
C SER A 163 -3.67 1.59 -11.01
N ILE A 164 -3.62 0.88 -9.88
CA ILE A 164 -4.50 -0.26 -9.58
C ILE A 164 -5.95 0.19 -9.39
N ALA A 165 -6.15 1.41 -8.85
CA ALA A 165 -7.45 1.99 -8.52
C ALA A 165 -8.35 1.00 -7.74
N PRO A 166 -7.97 0.64 -6.50
CA PRO A 166 -8.78 -0.22 -5.62
C PRO A 166 -10.07 0.47 -5.19
N ASP A 167 -11.09 -0.32 -4.82
CA ASP A 167 -12.33 0.19 -4.23
C ASP A 167 -12.24 0.30 -2.70
N GLN A 168 -11.35 -0.50 -2.09
CA GLN A 168 -11.06 -0.46 -0.66
C GLN A 168 -9.59 -0.81 -0.41
N VAL A 169 -8.97 -0.14 0.58
CA VAL A 169 -7.55 -0.24 0.92
C VAL A 169 -7.41 -0.58 2.39
N TRP A 170 -6.81 -1.74 2.65
CA TRP A 170 -6.40 -2.15 3.98
C TRP A 170 -4.88 -2.20 4.10
N VAL A 171 -4.39 -1.91 5.29
CA VAL A 171 -2.98 -2.04 5.61
C VAL A 171 -2.76 -3.09 6.68
N ALA A 172 -1.97 -4.11 6.36
CA ALA A 172 -1.63 -5.21 7.27
C ALA A 172 -0.42 -4.82 8.12
N VAL A 173 -0.60 -4.81 9.44
CA VAL A 173 0.43 -4.36 10.40
C VAL A 173 0.63 -5.42 11.47
N ASP A 174 1.88 -5.90 11.64
CA ASP A 174 2.28 -6.61 12.87
C ASP A 174 2.66 -5.57 13.93
N VAL A 175 1.89 -5.53 15.02
CA VAL A 175 2.05 -4.56 16.12
C VAL A 175 3.29 -4.80 16.99
N SER A 176 4.03 -5.89 16.77
CA SER A 176 5.33 -6.11 17.40
C SER A 176 6.48 -5.33 16.73
N ARG A 177 6.23 -4.73 15.56
CA ARG A 177 7.21 -3.89 14.86
C ARG A 177 7.32 -2.50 15.49
N ARG A 178 8.40 -1.80 15.14
CA ARG A 178 8.65 -0.44 15.63
C ARG A 178 7.49 0.50 15.23
N PRO A 179 6.85 1.19 16.18
CA PRO A 179 5.71 2.07 15.87
C PRO A 179 6.06 3.23 14.94
N ASP A 180 7.27 3.78 15.05
CA ASP A 180 7.70 4.92 14.24
C ASP A 180 7.84 4.55 12.76
N ASP A 181 8.48 3.41 12.49
CA ASP A 181 8.60 2.88 11.14
C ASP A 181 7.21 2.57 10.58
N THR A 182 6.34 1.99 11.41
CA THR A 182 4.95 1.69 11.06
C THR A 182 4.18 2.93 10.64
N ARG A 183 4.22 4.00 11.44
CA ARG A 183 3.55 5.27 11.12
C ARG A 183 4.06 5.88 9.83
N ARG A 184 5.36 5.78 9.58
CA ARG A 184 5.97 6.32 8.36
C ARG A 184 5.44 5.64 7.11
N TRP A 185 5.60 4.31 6.98
CA TRP A 185 5.20 3.63 5.74
C TRP A 185 3.68 3.59 5.57
N VAL A 186 2.90 3.48 6.64
CA VAL A 186 1.43 3.56 6.56
C VAL A 186 1.00 4.93 6.06
N GLY A 187 1.63 6.01 6.54
CA GLY A 187 1.38 7.36 6.05
C GLY A 187 1.75 7.56 4.59
N GLU A 188 2.83 6.93 4.12
CA GLU A 188 3.21 6.92 2.70
C GLU A 188 2.16 6.17 1.84
N VAL A 189 1.62 5.05 2.33
CA VAL A 189 0.54 4.32 1.62
C VAL A 189 -0.75 5.14 1.61
N ASP A 190 -1.13 5.75 2.73
CA ASP A 190 -2.32 6.60 2.86
C ASP A 190 -2.27 7.80 1.91
N ALA A 191 -1.09 8.40 1.73
CA ALA A 191 -0.89 9.50 0.79
C ALA A 191 -1.11 9.10 -0.68
N VAL A 192 -0.94 7.82 -1.04
CA VAL A 192 -1.07 7.33 -2.42
C VAL A 192 -2.46 6.75 -2.69
N LEU A 193 -2.99 5.99 -1.73
CA LEU A 193 -4.15 5.12 -1.95
C LEU A 193 -5.37 5.47 -1.09
N ALA A 194 -5.25 6.35 -0.11
CA ALA A 194 -6.24 6.62 0.94
C ALA A 194 -6.64 5.34 1.69
N VAL A 195 -6.02 5.11 2.84
CA VAL A 195 -6.23 3.88 3.62
C VAL A 195 -7.58 3.93 4.33
N ASP A 196 -8.41 2.91 4.13
CA ASP A 196 -9.73 2.80 4.78
C ASP A 196 -9.64 2.15 6.17
N GLY A 197 -8.71 1.21 6.37
CA GLY A 197 -8.60 0.47 7.62
C GLY A 197 -7.26 -0.23 7.82
N ILE A 198 -7.00 -0.61 9.06
CA ILE A 198 -5.79 -1.34 9.47
C ILE A 198 -6.19 -2.75 9.89
N ALA A 199 -5.54 -3.75 9.31
CA ALA A 199 -5.62 -5.14 9.72
C ALA A 199 -4.42 -5.46 10.63
N ALA A 200 -4.66 -5.47 11.95
CA ALA A 200 -3.62 -5.60 12.96
C ALA A 200 -3.44 -7.06 13.40
N THR A 201 -2.19 -7.53 13.39
CA THR A 201 -1.77 -8.86 13.87
C THR A 201 -0.70 -8.73 14.95
N GLY A 202 -0.33 -9.83 15.60
CA GLY A 202 0.83 -9.85 16.50
C GLY A 202 0.57 -9.33 17.92
N ALA A 203 -0.69 -9.06 18.30
CA ALA A 203 -1.05 -8.55 19.63
C ALA A 203 -0.54 -9.43 20.79
N ARG A 204 -0.46 -10.76 20.60
CA ARG A 204 0.07 -11.69 21.62
C ARG A 204 1.58 -11.57 21.83
N ARG A 205 2.31 -10.94 20.91
CA ARG A 205 3.78 -10.82 20.90
C ARG A 205 4.27 -9.47 21.44
N THR A 206 3.36 -8.58 21.84
CA THR A 206 3.70 -7.25 22.36
C THR A 206 2.90 -6.95 23.63
N ALA A 207 3.54 -6.27 24.58
CA ALA A 207 2.89 -5.79 25.80
C ALA A 207 2.11 -4.48 25.57
N GLY A 208 2.21 -3.87 24.38
CA GLY A 208 1.58 -2.58 24.09
C GLY A 208 1.26 -2.38 22.60
N PRO A 209 0.05 -2.75 22.14
CA PRO A 209 -0.44 -2.44 20.79
C PRO A 209 -0.75 -0.94 20.57
N HIS A 210 -0.63 -0.10 21.61
CA HIS A 210 -1.05 1.31 21.66
C HIS A 210 -0.46 2.22 20.56
N GLY A 211 0.59 1.81 19.84
CA GLY A 211 1.18 2.59 18.76
C GLY A 211 0.25 2.83 17.56
N LEU A 212 -0.80 2.00 17.39
CA LEU A 212 -1.70 2.11 16.25
C LEU A 212 -2.74 3.22 16.36
N ALA A 213 -3.12 3.64 17.57
CA ALA A 213 -4.13 4.69 17.74
C ALA A 213 -3.72 6.03 17.11
N ALA A 214 -2.41 6.29 17.08
CA ALA A 214 -1.84 7.45 16.41
C ALA A 214 -2.03 7.46 14.88
N LEU A 215 -2.41 6.34 14.27
CA LEU A 215 -2.70 6.26 12.83
C LEU A 215 -4.08 6.82 12.47
N ALA A 216 -4.96 7.05 13.45
CA ALA A 216 -6.31 7.61 13.25
C ALA A 216 -7.09 6.91 12.11
N ARG A 217 -6.97 5.58 12.04
CA ARG A 217 -7.70 4.71 11.11
C ARG A 217 -8.37 3.58 11.87
N PRO A 218 -9.58 3.14 11.45
CA PRO A 218 -10.26 2.02 12.07
C PRO A 218 -9.38 0.76 12.08
N ILE A 219 -9.33 0.05 13.21
CA ILE A 219 -8.47 -1.14 13.39
C ILE A 219 -9.34 -2.39 13.48
N LEU A 220 -9.07 -3.36 12.60
CA LEU A 220 -9.55 -4.72 12.69
C LEU A 220 -8.44 -5.62 13.25
N TRP A 221 -8.71 -6.28 14.36
CA TRP A 221 -7.80 -7.27 14.95
C TRP A 221 -8.02 -8.65 14.33
N LEU A 222 -6.93 -9.29 13.88
CA LEU A 222 -6.92 -10.61 13.25
C LEU A 222 -6.40 -11.71 14.19
#